data_AF-A0A822ADG2-F1
#
_entry.id   AF-A0A822ADG2-F1
#
_cell.length_a   1.000
_cell.length_b   1.000
_cell.length_c   1.000
_cell.angle_alpha   90.00
_cell.angle_beta   90.00
_cell.angle_gamma   90.00
#
_symmetry.space_group_name_H-M   'P 1'
#
loop_
_entity.id
_entity.type
_entity.pdbx_description
1 polymer ?
#
loop_
_entity_poly.entity_id
_entity_poly.type
_entity_poly.pdbx_seq_one_letter_code
_entity_poly.pdbx_strand_id
1 'polypeptide(L)'
;TSTDCRSPKNELIENNFIAQLKLLRQIDIHITGPGTGQMYQTFLSDGSVTINLGGIKPRGLENSTEAYSSYLEQHMTSGTPYIKGLYYPINERQKGIKKDEIVKLIRQASQLILDGFSLPVNPRDNLAPDGQLFVEMCEKDKEFCSLVTKRTPDKNFNCLDIWVEDFVHEHRQWQMGGFIDNGRNYSCPFNHTLLHDLRKKHGIQHRQLDH
;
A
#
# COMPACT_ATOMS: atom_id res chain seq x y z
N THR A 1 4.31 -29.71 22.98
CA THR A 1 4.58 -29.14 21.64
C THR A 1 6.07 -29.22 21.38
N SER A 2 6.49 -30.03 20.40
CA SER A 2 7.91 -30.21 20.06
C SER A 2 8.42 -28.94 19.40
N THR A 3 9.29 -28.20 20.09
CA THR A 3 10.09 -27.13 19.50
C THR A 3 10.99 -27.76 18.43
N ASP A 4 10.88 -27.31 17.18
CA ASP A 4 11.79 -27.73 16.11
C ASP A 4 13.20 -27.20 16.43
N CYS A 5 14.07 -28.08 16.89
CA CYS A 5 15.46 -27.79 17.29
C CYS A 5 16.46 -27.88 16.13
N ARG A 6 16.02 -27.85 14.86
CA ARG A 6 16.95 -27.89 13.73
C ARG A 6 17.77 -26.59 13.67
N SER A 7 19.09 -26.72 13.88
CA SER A 7 20.04 -25.63 13.63
C SER A 7 19.87 -25.11 12.19
N PRO A 8 19.93 -23.78 11.97
CA PRO A 8 19.88 -23.23 10.62
C PRO A 8 21.04 -23.81 9.82
N LYS A 9 20.73 -24.68 8.86
CA LYS A 9 21.69 -25.02 7.82
C LYS A 9 21.78 -23.78 6.94
N ASN A 10 22.88 -23.03 7.08
CA ASN A 10 23.28 -22.05 6.08
C ASN A 10 23.74 -22.81 4.83
N GLU A 11 22.82 -23.50 4.15
CA GLU A 11 23.05 -23.98 2.81
C GLU A 11 23.17 -22.74 1.92
N LEU A 12 24.32 -22.61 1.26
CA LEU A 12 24.52 -21.64 0.20
C LEU A 12 23.51 -21.95 -0.90
N ILE A 13 22.36 -21.28 -0.87
CA ILE A 13 21.38 -21.34 -1.94
C ILE A 13 22.09 -20.90 -3.21
N GLU A 14 22.05 -21.72 -4.25
CA GLU A 14 22.57 -21.35 -5.57
C GLU A 14 22.01 -19.97 -5.94
N ASN A 15 22.90 -19.00 -6.20
CA ASN A 15 22.47 -17.63 -6.49
C ASN A 15 22.07 -17.46 -7.96
N ASN A 16 21.09 -18.25 -8.40
CA ASN A 16 20.49 -18.15 -9.73
C ASN A 16 18.99 -17.88 -9.64
N PHE A 17 18.43 -17.35 -10.73
CA PHE A 17 17.02 -16.96 -10.78
C PHE A 17 16.06 -18.12 -10.49
N ILE A 18 16.37 -19.34 -10.96
CA ILE A 18 15.53 -20.52 -10.74
C ILE A 18 15.48 -20.88 -9.25
N ALA A 19 16.60 -20.82 -8.55
CA ALA A 19 16.67 -21.08 -7.13
C ALA A 19 15.91 -20.02 -6.32
N GLN A 20 16.00 -18.75 -6.69
CA GLN A 20 15.21 -17.68 -6.07
C GLN A 20 13.70 -17.91 -6.26
N LEU A 21 13.25 -18.27 -7.46
CA LEU A 21 11.84 -18.62 -7.70
C LEU A 21 11.38 -19.83 -6.88
N LYS A 22 12.22 -20.87 -6.77
CA LYS A 22 11.92 -22.04 -5.92
C LYS A 22 11.78 -21.64 -4.45
N LEU A 23 12.64 -20.74 -3.96
CA LEU A 23 12.56 -20.21 -2.61
C LEU A 23 11.25 -19.43 -2.40
N LEU A 24 10.88 -18.53 -3.32
CA LEU A 24 9.65 -17.74 -3.23
C LEU A 24 8.40 -18.62 -3.11
N ARG A 25 8.36 -19.77 -3.81
CA ARG A 25 7.23 -20.72 -3.69
C ARG A 25 7.13 -21.42 -2.34
N GLN A 26 8.20 -21.43 -1.54
CA GLN A 26 8.22 -22.01 -0.20
C GLN A 26 7.91 -20.97 0.89
N ILE A 27 7.69 -19.71 0.52
CA ILE A 27 7.39 -18.64 1.49
C ILE A 27 5.89 -18.62 1.78
N ASP A 28 5.54 -18.95 3.02
CA ASP A 28 4.17 -18.81 3.52
C ASP A 28 3.85 -17.35 3.89
N ILE A 29 4.81 -16.65 4.51
CA ILE A 29 4.70 -15.25 4.94
C ILE A 29 5.83 -14.43 4.32
N HIS A 30 5.48 -13.56 3.38
CA HIS A 30 6.39 -12.60 2.77
C HIS A 30 6.26 -11.24 3.46
N ILE A 31 7.37 -10.63 3.90
CA ILE A 31 7.36 -9.31 4.53
C ILE A 31 8.22 -8.37 3.70
N THR A 32 7.66 -7.23 3.28
CA THR A 32 8.33 -6.31 2.37
C THR A 32 8.03 -4.85 2.72
N GLY A 33 8.92 -3.96 2.29
CA GLY A 33 8.59 -2.54 2.11
C GLY A 33 8.14 -2.27 0.66
N PRO A 34 7.89 -1.00 0.32
CA PRO A 34 7.58 -0.60 -1.05
C PRO A 34 8.75 -0.83 -2.01
N GLY A 35 8.45 -0.86 -3.32
CA GLY A 35 9.43 -1.01 -4.39
C GLY A 35 9.66 -2.47 -4.83
N THR A 36 10.83 -2.76 -5.40
CA THR A 36 11.08 -4.01 -6.14
C THR A 36 10.81 -5.28 -5.34
N GLY A 37 11.09 -5.28 -4.03
CA GLY A 37 10.82 -6.43 -3.16
C GLY A 37 9.33 -6.83 -3.12
N GLN A 38 8.43 -5.85 -3.23
CA GLN A 38 6.99 -6.08 -3.26
C GLN A 38 6.52 -6.76 -4.55
N MET A 39 7.31 -6.69 -5.64
CA MET A 39 6.96 -7.35 -6.90
C MET A 39 7.06 -8.87 -6.81
N TYR A 40 7.85 -9.41 -5.87
CA TYR A 40 7.97 -10.86 -5.71
C TYR A 40 6.71 -11.54 -5.19
N GLN A 41 5.75 -10.78 -4.66
CA GLN A 41 4.50 -11.34 -4.13
C GLN A 41 3.70 -12.14 -5.17
N THR A 42 3.84 -11.83 -6.46
CA THR A 42 3.16 -12.53 -7.57
C THR A 42 3.78 -13.90 -7.88
N PHE A 43 4.83 -14.31 -7.17
CA PHE A 43 5.46 -15.62 -7.30
C PHE A 43 5.28 -16.48 -6.05
N LEU A 44 4.61 -15.96 -5.02
CA LEU A 44 4.24 -16.72 -3.84
C LEU A 44 3.24 -17.81 -4.20
N SER A 45 3.14 -18.83 -3.35
CA SER A 45 2.19 -19.92 -3.54
C SER A 45 0.78 -19.51 -3.13
N ASP A 46 -0.21 -20.24 -3.63
CA ASP A 46 -1.61 -20.07 -3.23
C ASP A 46 -1.75 -20.27 -1.71
N GLY A 47 -2.49 -19.38 -1.06
CA GLY A 47 -2.65 -19.39 0.39
C GLY A 47 -1.54 -18.66 1.16
N SER A 48 -0.49 -18.16 0.49
CA SER A 48 0.53 -17.32 1.13
C SER A 48 -0.05 -15.96 1.54
N VAL A 49 0.61 -15.33 2.51
CA VAL A 49 0.28 -13.98 3.01
C VAL A 49 1.46 -13.05 2.77
N THR A 50 1.19 -11.85 2.28
CA THR A 50 2.18 -10.77 2.10
C THR A 50 1.89 -9.64 3.08
N ILE A 51 2.90 -9.18 3.81
CA ILE A 51 2.83 -8.08 4.77
C ILE A 51 3.62 -6.91 4.19
N ASN A 52 2.92 -5.84 3.81
CA ASN A 52 3.54 -4.60 3.34
C ASN A 52 3.72 -3.61 4.50
N LEU A 53 4.98 -3.30 4.80
CA LEU A 53 5.37 -2.38 5.88
C LEU A 53 5.22 -0.91 5.52
N GLY A 54 5.05 -0.57 4.24
CA GLY A 54 4.95 0.79 3.76
C GLY A 54 6.27 1.59 3.87
N GLY A 55 6.29 2.71 3.17
CA GLY A 55 7.33 3.73 3.17
C GLY A 55 6.88 4.98 3.92
N ILE A 56 7.82 5.91 4.05
CA ILE A 56 7.55 7.27 4.51
C ILE A 56 7.88 8.18 3.34
N LYS A 57 6.91 8.97 2.89
CA LYS A 57 7.08 9.94 1.81
C LYS A 57 7.05 11.37 2.40
N PRO A 58 8.08 12.19 2.18
CA PRO A 58 8.08 13.57 2.68
C PRO A 58 7.02 14.40 1.94
N ARG A 59 6.35 15.32 2.66
CA ARG A 59 5.53 16.39 2.07
C ARG A 59 6.43 17.56 1.71
N GLY A 60 7.11 17.47 0.57
CA GLY A 60 7.94 18.57 0.05
C GLY A 60 9.39 18.14 -0.15
N LEU A 61 10.34 18.99 0.28
CA LEU A 61 11.77 18.70 0.21
C LEU A 61 12.11 17.52 1.14
N GLU A 62 13.18 16.77 0.83
CA GLU A 62 13.61 15.57 1.57
C GLU A 62 13.85 15.77 3.09
N ASN A 63 13.81 17.01 3.58
CA ASN A 63 13.98 17.39 4.98
C ASN A 63 12.73 17.98 5.65
N SER A 64 11.53 17.84 5.04
CA SER A 64 10.30 18.26 5.72
C SER A 64 9.99 17.34 6.91
N THR A 65 9.63 17.93 8.04
CA THR A 65 9.08 17.18 9.20
C THR A 65 7.71 16.59 8.90
N GLU A 66 7.06 17.08 7.84
CA GLU A 66 5.81 16.56 7.32
C GLU A 66 6.09 15.36 6.41
N ALA A 67 5.53 14.20 6.76
CA ALA A 67 5.60 13.02 5.93
C ALA A 67 4.32 12.19 6.09
N TYR A 68 4.02 11.37 5.10
CA TYR A 68 2.91 10.42 5.16
C TYR A 68 3.34 9.00 4.82
N SER A 69 2.50 8.05 5.20
CA SER A 69 2.72 6.64 4.94
C SER A 69 2.19 6.28 3.57
N SER A 70 2.92 5.39 2.90
CA SER A 70 2.73 5.09 1.49
C SER A 70 2.98 3.61 1.30
N TYR A 71 2.03 2.88 0.71
CA TYR A 71 2.18 1.46 0.40
C TYR A 71 2.54 1.20 -1.06
N LEU A 72 2.58 2.27 -1.88
CA LEU A 72 2.87 2.30 -3.31
C LEU A 72 2.13 1.20 -4.07
N GLU A 73 2.82 0.10 -4.40
CA GLU A 73 2.33 -0.91 -5.33
C GLU A 73 1.31 -1.88 -4.71
N GLN A 74 0.43 -1.40 -3.82
CA GLN A 74 -0.62 -2.21 -3.19
C GLN A 74 -1.60 -2.84 -4.20
N HIS A 75 -1.73 -2.24 -5.39
CA HIS A 75 -2.49 -2.80 -6.50
C HIS A 75 -1.94 -4.15 -6.99
N MET A 76 -0.65 -4.43 -6.80
CA MET A 76 -0.06 -5.74 -7.10
C MET A 76 -0.63 -6.82 -6.19
N THR A 77 -0.82 -6.51 -4.90
CA THR A 77 -1.49 -7.42 -3.95
C THR A 77 -2.95 -7.61 -4.32
N SER A 78 -3.66 -6.51 -4.62
CA SER A 78 -5.04 -6.53 -5.11
C SER A 78 -5.23 -7.33 -6.41
N GLY A 79 -4.23 -7.34 -7.30
CA GLY A 79 -4.24 -8.08 -8.55
C GLY A 79 -3.82 -9.55 -8.43
N THR A 80 -3.43 -10.00 -7.23
CA THR A 80 -2.95 -11.37 -6.98
C THR A 80 -3.97 -12.14 -6.15
N PRO A 81 -4.98 -12.79 -6.79
CA PRO A 81 -6.16 -13.30 -6.09
C PRO A 81 -5.91 -14.54 -5.23
N TYR A 82 -4.73 -15.15 -5.32
CA TYR A 82 -4.37 -16.37 -4.60
C TYR A 82 -3.56 -16.11 -3.31
N ILE A 83 -3.25 -14.84 -3.00
CA ILE A 83 -2.58 -14.44 -1.75
C ILE A 83 -3.43 -13.44 -0.96
N LYS A 84 -3.20 -13.37 0.35
CA LYS A 84 -3.79 -12.34 1.22
C LYS A 84 -2.76 -11.25 1.56
N GLY A 85 -3.16 -10.00 1.45
CA GLY A 85 -2.41 -8.81 1.83
C GLY A 85 -2.73 -8.36 3.25
N LEU A 86 -1.69 -8.05 4.01
CA LEU A 86 -1.75 -7.34 5.28
C LEU A 86 -0.85 -6.11 5.21
N TYR A 87 -1.20 -5.08 5.98
CA TYR A 87 -0.52 -3.79 5.91
C TYR A 87 -0.17 -3.30 7.31
N TYR A 88 1.05 -2.78 7.47
CA TYR A 88 1.45 -2.16 8.72
C TYR A 88 0.58 -0.94 9.01
N PRO A 89 0.13 -0.67 10.25
CA PRO A 89 -0.86 0.39 10.51
C PRO A 89 -0.43 1.77 10.00
N ILE A 90 -1.26 2.37 9.14
CA ILE A 90 -0.94 3.60 8.39
C ILE A 90 -0.57 4.78 9.30
N ASN A 91 -1.27 4.96 10.42
CA ASN A 91 -1.01 6.07 11.36
C ASN A 91 0.22 5.84 12.25
N GLU A 92 0.67 4.60 12.37
CA GLU A 92 1.85 4.25 13.17
C GLU A 92 3.13 4.29 12.36
N ARG A 93 3.06 4.09 11.04
CA ARG A 93 4.24 3.92 10.20
C ARG A 93 5.17 5.15 10.18
N GLN A 94 4.63 6.36 10.27
CA GLN A 94 5.41 7.60 10.41
C GLN A 94 6.22 7.67 11.71
N LYS A 95 5.81 6.96 12.75
CA LYS A 95 6.48 6.91 14.06
C LYS A 95 7.61 5.86 14.10
N GLY A 96 7.92 5.27 12.94
CA GLY A 96 8.85 4.15 12.80
C GLY A 96 8.17 2.79 12.90
N ILE A 97 8.97 1.75 12.68
CA ILE A 97 8.54 0.36 12.72
C ILE A 97 8.64 -0.13 14.17
N LYS A 98 7.51 -0.58 14.72
CA LYS A 98 7.40 -1.12 16.07
C LYS A 98 7.38 -2.65 16.01
N LYS A 99 8.19 -3.27 16.86
CA LYS A 99 8.27 -4.73 16.99
C LYS A 99 6.90 -5.36 17.23
N ASP A 100 6.13 -4.81 18.15
CA ASP A 100 4.85 -5.41 18.57
C ASP A 100 3.81 -5.41 17.45
N GLU A 101 3.80 -4.36 16.61
CA GLU A 101 2.94 -4.30 15.43
C GLU A 101 3.36 -5.33 14.37
N ILE A 102 4.66 -5.54 14.14
CA ILE A 102 5.13 -6.62 13.26
C ILE A 102 4.72 -7.98 13.80
N VAL A 103 4.94 -8.24 15.09
CA VAL A 103 4.59 -9.52 15.71
C VAL A 103 3.08 -9.79 15.61
N LYS A 104 2.25 -8.76 15.77
CA LYS A 104 0.80 -8.85 15.58
C LYS A 104 0.44 -9.24 14.14
N LEU A 105 1.05 -8.60 13.14
CA LEU A 105 0.81 -8.91 11.73
C LEU A 105 1.27 -10.33 11.37
N ILE A 106 2.43 -10.77 11.86
CA ILE A 106 2.94 -12.13 11.64
C ILE A 106 1.97 -13.15 12.25
N ARG A 107 1.49 -12.93 13.48
CA ARG A 107 0.50 -13.82 14.12
C ARG A 107 -0.80 -13.86 13.33
N GLN A 108 -1.28 -12.72 12.85
CA GLN A 108 -2.48 -12.65 12.00
C GLN A 108 -2.28 -13.41 10.68
N ALA A 109 -1.11 -13.26 10.04
CA ALA A 109 -0.76 -14.01 8.84
C ALA A 109 -0.72 -15.52 9.10
N SER A 110 -0.05 -15.95 10.17
CA SER A 110 -0.02 -17.36 10.57
C SER A 110 -1.42 -17.92 10.80
N GLN A 111 -2.31 -17.17 11.47
CA GLN A 111 -3.68 -17.61 11.70
C GLN A 111 -4.45 -17.76 10.39
N LEU A 112 -4.32 -16.81 9.46
CA LEU A 112 -4.94 -16.88 8.12
C LEU A 112 -4.46 -18.10 7.33
N ILE A 113 -3.18 -18.47 7.44
CA ILE A 113 -2.62 -19.66 6.78
C ILE A 113 -3.15 -20.94 7.41
N LEU A 114 -3.21 -21.00 8.75
CA LEU A 114 -3.69 -22.19 9.48
C LEU A 114 -5.18 -22.43 9.29
N ASP A 115 -6.00 -21.37 9.34
CA ASP A 115 -7.46 -21.46 9.17
C ASP A 115 -7.85 -21.56 7.69
N GLY A 116 -6.98 -21.09 6.80
CA GLY A 116 -7.30 -20.83 5.40
C GLY A 116 -8.10 -19.53 5.22
N PHE A 117 -8.15 -19.06 3.97
CA PHE A 117 -9.02 -17.96 3.55
C PHE A 117 -9.60 -18.26 2.17
N SER A 118 -10.73 -17.62 1.84
CA SER A 118 -11.42 -17.87 0.57
C SER A 118 -10.60 -17.36 -0.62
N LEU A 119 -10.43 -18.23 -1.61
CA LEU A 119 -9.85 -17.91 -2.91
C LEU A 119 -10.94 -17.92 -4.00
N PRO A 120 -10.93 -16.99 -4.97
CA PRO A 120 -10.03 -15.85 -5.06
C PRO A 120 -10.31 -14.80 -3.96
N VAL A 121 -9.27 -14.18 -3.42
CA VAL A 121 -9.40 -13.03 -2.52
C VAL A 121 -10.00 -11.88 -3.30
N ASN A 122 -11.03 -11.24 -2.75
CA ASN A 122 -11.62 -10.05 -3.35
C ASN A 122 -10.54 -8.95 -3.47
N PRO A 123 -10.30 -8.38 -4.66
CA PRO A 123 -9.30 -7.33 -4.87
C PRO A 123 -9.41 -6.18 -3.86
N ARG A 124 -10.64 -5.74 -3.54
CA ARG A 124 -10.88 -4.64 -2.59
C ARG A 124 -10.43 -5.00 -1.18
N ASP A 125 -10.68 -6.24 -0.75
CA ASP A 125 -10.29 -6.72 0.58
C ASP A 125 -8.78 -6.96 0.69
N ASN A 126 -8.05 -6.88 -0.43
CA ASN A 126 -6.60 -7.01 -0.51
C ASN A 126 -5.89 -5.66 -0.68
N LEU A 127 -6.61 -4.54 -0.61
CA LEU A 127 -6.02 -3.20 -0.60
C LEU A 127 -5.74 -2.74 0.84
N ALA A 128 -4.76 -1.84 0.98
CA ALA A 128 -4.53 -1.11 2.21
C ALA A 128 -5.67 -0.09 2.45
N PRO A 129 -5.80 0.49 3.66
CA PRO A 129 -6.90 1.41 3.97
C PRO A 129 -7.02 2.60 3.01
N ASP A 130 -5.90 3.15 2.53
CA ASP A 130 -5.87 4.24 1.54
C ASP A 130 -6.35 3.79 0.15
N GLY A 131 -5.99 2.58 -0.29
CA GLY A 131 -6.53 1.96 -1.50
C GLY A 131 -8.03 1.69 -1.41
N GLN A 132 -8.50 1.19 -0.27
CA GLN A 132 -9.94 0.97 -0.03
C GLN A 132 -10.72 2.29 -0.05
N LEU A 133 -10.15 3.34 0.55
CA LEU A 133 -10.69 4.70 0.51
C LEU A 133 -10.80 5.20 -0.94
N PHE A 134 -9.75 5.03 -1.74
CA PHE A 134 -9.70 5.50 -3.12
C PHE A 134 -10.78 4.84 -4.00
N VAL A 135 -10.96 3.52 -3.85
CA VAL A 135 -12.04 2.79 -4.53
C VAL A 135 -13.40 3.35 -4.10
N GLU A 136 -13.62 3.56 -2.80
CA GLU A 136 -14.89 4.12 -2.31
C GLU A 136 -15.14 5.56 -2.80
N MET A 137 -14.09 6.36 -2.92
CA MET A 137 -14.17 7.69 -3.52
C MET A 137 -14.67 7.60 -4.96
N CYS A 138 -14.07 6.73 -5.81
CA CYS A 138 -14.53 6.53 -7.19
C CYS A 138 -15.98 6.00 -7.25
N GLU A 139 -16.40 5.15 -6.30
CA GLU A 139 -17.77 4.65 -6.24
C GLU A 139 -18.78 5.77 -6.01
N LYS A 140 -18.47 6.70 -5.10
CA LYS A 140 -19.34 7.81 -4.67
C LYS A 140 -19.26 9.05 -5.54
N ASP A 141 -18.10 9.34 -6.13
CA ASP A 141 -17.84 10.50 -6.97
C ASP A 141 -17.41 10.03 -8.37
N LYS A 142 -18.38 10.04 -9.31
CA LYS A 142 -18.17 9.59 -10.69
C LYS A 142 -17.29 10.56 -11.49
N GLU A 143 -17.28 11.84 -11.13
CA GLU A 143 -16.42 12.84 -11.77
C GLU A 143 -14.97 12.61 -11.38
N PHE A 144 -14.71 12.44 -10.08
CA PHE A 144 -13.40 12.01 -9.57
C PHE A 144 -12.97 10.69 -10.22
N CYS A 145 -13.84 9.68 -10.26
CA CYS A 145 -13.48 8.41 -10.87
C CYS A 145 -13.09 8.58 -12.34
N SER A 146 -13.87 9.36 -13.09
CA SER A 146 -13.55 9.64 -14.48
C SER A 146 -12.26 10.44 -14.64
N LEU A 147 -11.92 11.33 -13.68
CA LEU A 147 -10.70 12.12 -13.68
C LEU A 147 -9.46 11.24 -13.54
N VAL A 148 -9.51 10.22 -12.67
CA VAL A 148 -8.37 9.36 -12.33
C VAL A 148 -8.28 8.06 -13.14
N THR A 149 -9.24 7.78 -14.03
CA THR A 149 -9.25 6.54 -14.83
C THR A 149 -9.33 6.75 -16.34
N LYS A 150 -9.89 7.86 -16.83
CA LYS A 150 -10.09 8.05 -18.27
C LYS A 150 -8.97 8.88 -18.89
N ARG A 151 -8.20 8.24 -19.77
CA ARG A 151 -7.24 8.91 -20.63
C ARG A 151 -7.94 9.50 -21.86
N THR A 152 -7.79 10.79 -22.09
CA THR A 152 -8.25 11.47 -23.31
C THR A 152 -7.09 12.31 -23.88
N PRO A 153 -6.96 12.44 -25.21
CA PRO A 153 -5.87 13.20 -25.83
C PRO A 153 -5.74 14.63 -25.31
N ASP A 154 -6.86 15.25 -24.93
CA ASP A 154 -6.93 16.68 -24.60
C ASP A 154 -6.81 16.97 -23.09
N LYS A 155 -6.68 15.94 -22.24
CA LYS A 155 -6.54 16.13 -20.79
C LYS A 155 -5.11 15.94 -20.34
N ASN A 156 -4.65 16.88 -19.52
CA ASN A 156 -3.33 16.79 -18.90
C ASN A 156 -3.25 15.55 -18.00
N PHE A 157 -2.10 14.88 -18.01
CA PHE A 157 -1.88 13.60 -17.36
C PHE A 157 -1.72 13.72 -15.83
N ASN A 158 -1.60 14.92 -15.28
CA ASN A 158 -1.26 15.12 -13.85
C ASN A 158 -2.24 14.52 -12.84
N CYS A 159 -3.51 14.33 -13.22
CA CYS A 159 -4.52 13.72 -12.36
C CYS A 159 -4.69 12.22 -12.61
N LEU A 160 -4.04 11.69 -13.66
CA LEU A 160 -3.99 10.26 -14.01
C LEU A 160 -2.68 9.62 -13.55
N ASP A 161 -1.59 10.39 -13.49
CA ASP A 161 -0.32 9.99 -12.88
C ASP A 161 -0.39 10.16 -11.36
N ILE A 162 -0.93 9.15 -10.70
CA ILE A 162 -1.29 9.22 -9.29
C ILE A 162 -0.77 7.99 -8.53
N TRP A 163 -0.10 8.27 -7.43
CA TRP A 163 -0.01 7.36 -6.30
C TRP A 163 -1.20 7.61 -5.38
N VAL A 164 -1.94 6.56 -5.00
CA VAL A 164 -3.17 6.69 -4.21
C VAL A 164 -2.94 7.50 -2.94
N GLU A 165 -1.83 7.27 -2.27
CA GLU A 165 -1.39 8.00 -1.08
C GLU A 165 -1.25 9.52 -1.31
N ASP A 166 -0.88 9.98 -2.51
CA ASP A 166 -0.75 11.41 -2.80
C ASP A 166 -2.11 12.09 -2.77
N PHE A 167 -3.13 11.44 -3.33
CA PHE A 167 -4.52 11.88 -3.21
C PHE A 167 -5.03 11.75 -1.78
N VAL A 168 -4.86 10.56 -1.18
CA VAL A 168 -5.35 10.27 0.17
C VAL A 168 -4.69 11.18 1.20
N HIS A 169 -3.52 11.75 0.96
CA HIS A 169 -2.89 12.70 1.86
C HIS A 169 -2.91 14.15 1.38
N GLU A 170 -3.64 14.45 0.29
CA GLU A 170 -3.72 15.79 -0.34
C GLU A 170 -2.32 16.37 -0.53
N HIS A 171 -1.48 15.68 -1.29
CA HIS A 171 -0.14 16.11 -1.63
C HIS A 171 -0.11 16.73 -3.03
N ARG A 172 0.66 17.81 -3.21
CA ARG A 172 0.84 18.52 -4.50
C ARG A 172 -0.48 18.90 -5.16
N GLN A 173 -0.74 18.43 -6.38
CA GLN A 173 -1.90 18.80 -7.20
C GLN A 173 -3.25 18.43 -6.56
N TRP A 174 -3.23 17.60 -5.51
CA TRP A 174 -4.40 17.19 -4.73
C TRP A 174 -4.69 18.12 -3.55
N GLN A 175 -3.88 19.16 -3.31
CA GLN A 175 -4.15 20.17 -2.28
C GLN A 175 -5.26 21.14 -2.71
N MET A 176 -5.96 21.73 -1.73
CA MET A 176 -6.82 22.87 -2.01
C MET A 176 -5.99 24.01 -2.63
N GLY A 177 -6.34 24.43 -3.84
CA GLY A 177 -5.59 25.44 -4.60
C GLY A 177 -4.49 24.89 -5.53
N GLY A 178 -4.17 23.59 -5.43
CA GLY A 178 -3.16 22.93 -6.26
C GLY A 178 -1.73 23.15 -5.79
N PHE A 179 -0.77 22.92 -6.68
CA PHE A 179 0.66 23.04 -6.45
C PHE A 179 1.33 23.77 -7.62
N ILE A 180 2.22 24.71 -7.31
CA ILE A 180 2.96 25.46 -8.32
C ILE A 180 4.30 24.77 -8.58
N ASP A 181 4.52 24.38 -9.83
CA ASP A 181 5.81 23.87 -10.30
C ASP A 181 6.23 24.63 -11.56
N ASN A 182 7.44 25.18 -11.53
CA ASN A 182 8.01 26.01 -12.61
C ASN A 182 7.05 27.12 -13.10
N GLY A 183 6.37 27.79 -12.16
CA GLY A 183 5.43 28.89 -12.44
C GLY A 183 4.07 28.46 -13.00
N ARG A 184 3.82 27.15 -13.16
CA ARG A 184 2.52 26.61 -13.57
C ARG A 184 1.79 26.04 -12.35
N ASN A 185 0.52 26.40 -12.20
CA ASN A 185 -0.32 25.80 -11.16
C ASN A 185 -0.94 24.49 -11.66
N TYR A 186 -0.71 23.41 -10.92
CA TYR A 186 -1.26 22.09 -11.15
C TYR A 186 -2.31 21.80 -10.09
N SER A 187 -3.57 21.61 -10.51
CA SER A 187 -4.66 21.28 -9.61
C SER A 187 -5.56 20.21 -10.21
N CYS A 188 -5.98 19.27 -9.37
CA CYS A 188 -6.93 18.22 -9.72
C CYS A 188 -8.24 18.47 -8.96
N PRO A 189 -9.36 18.69 -9.65
CA PRO A 189 -10.64 18.96 -8.99
C PRO A 189 -11.25 17.68 -8.44
N PHE A 190 -11.62 17.68 -7.15
CA PHE A 190 -12.39 16.59 -6.53
C PHE A 190 -13.11 17.10 -5.26
N ASN A 191 -14.02 16.28 -4.73
CA ASN A 191 -14.74 16.61 -3.51
C ASN A 191 -13.88 16.38 -2.25
N HIS A 192 -13.21 17.44 -1.77
CA HIS A 192 -12.39 17.41 -0.55
C HIS A 192 -13.18 17.02 0.71
N THR A 193 -14.42 17.51 0.85
CA THR A 193 -15.30 17.17 1.99
C THR A 193 -15.55 15.66 2.05
N LEU A 194 -15.88 15.06 0.90
CA LEU A 194 -16.08 13.61 0.80
C LEU A 194 -14.80 12.84 1.16
N LEU A 195 -13.64 13.28 0.65
CA LEU A 195 -12.36 12.66 1.01
C LEU A 195 -12.13 12.70 2.53
N HIS A 196 -12.37 13.83 3.19
CA HIS A 196 -12.16 13.97 4.64
C HIS A 196 -13.10 13.07 5.45
N ASP A 197 -14.35 12.92 5.02
CA ASP A 197 -15.30 11.99 5.64
C ASP A 197 -14.88 10.54 5.46
N LEU A 198 -14.42 10.17 4.26
CA LEU A 198 -13.91 8.84 3.99
C LEU A 198 -12.63 8.53 4.78
N ARG A 199 -11.73 9.51 4.97
CA ARG A 199 -10.54 9.33 5.82
C ARG A 199 -10.92 8.98 7.25
N LYS A 200 -11.89 9.70 7.82
CA LYS A 200 -12.41 9.40 9.17
C LYS A 200 -12.98 7.98 9.22
N LYS A 201 -13.77 7.57 8.21
CA LYS A 201 -14.35 6.23 8.09
C LYS A 201 -13.27 5.14 8.05
N HIS A 202 -12.21 5.33 7.26
CA HIS A 202 -11.10 4.39 7.11
C HIS A 202 -10.02 4.54 8.20
N GLY A 203 -10.25 5.41 9.19
CA GLY A 203 -9.33 5.64 10.30
C GLY A 203 -7.99 6.25 9.89
N ILE A 204 -7.91 6.97 8.77
CA ILE A 204 -6.68 7.60 8.28
C ILE A 204 -6.59 9.00 8.89
N GLN A 205 -5.57 9.23 9.72
CA GLN A 205 -5.36 10.52 10.37
C GLN A 205 -4.67 11.48 9.40
N HIS A 206 -5.29 12.64 9.21
CA HIS A 206 -4.64 13.78 8.59
C HIS A 206 -4.03 14.63 9.70
N ARG A 207 -2.69 14.62 9.84
CA ARG A 207 -2.03 15.67 10.60
C ARG A 207 -2.05 16.93 9.74
N GLN A 208 -3.05 17.78 9.97
CA GLN A 208 -2.82 19.22 9.88
C GLN A 208 -2.05 19.55 11.16
N LEU A 209 -0.77 19.91 11.04
CA LEU A 209 -0.12 20.57 12.15
C LEU A 209 -0.70 21.98 12.15
N ASP A 210 -1.34 22.36 13.26
CA ASP A 210 -1.77 23.74 13.49
C ASP A 210 -0.55 24.64 13.24
N HIS A 211 -0.65 25.52 12.24
CA HIS A 211 0.35 26.54 11.94
C HIS A 211 0.27 27.69 12.93
#